data_AF-A0A2K3PFG1-F1
#
_entry.id   AF-A0A2K3PFG1-F1
#
_cell.length_a   1.000
_cell.length_b   1.000
_cell.length_c   1.000
_cell.angle_alpha   90.00
_cell.angle_beta   90.00
_cell.angle_gamma   90.00
#
_symmetry.space_group_name_H-M   'P 1'
#
loop_
_entity.id
_entity.type
_entity.pdbx_description
1 polymer ?
#
loop_
_entity_poly.entity_id
_entity_poly.type
_entity_poly.pdbx_seq_one_letter_code
_entity_poly.pdbx_strand_id
1 'polypeptide(L)'
;MHAFCCKTGLPAETSIERYVTIGAYSLLRSCTIEPEVIIGQHSILMEGSLVETHSILEAGSVVPPGRIIPSGELWAGNPAKFVRTLTHEETLEIPKLAVAINDLSRDHYNEFLPYSTIYLEVEKFKKSLGISV
;
A
#
# COMPACT_ATOMS: atom_id res chain seq x y z
N MET A 1 17.32 -17.55 -19.50
CA MET A 1 16.02 -17.13 -18.93
C MET A 1 16.34 -16.23 -17.74
N HIS A 2 16.67 -14.96 -18.03
CA HIS A 2 17.20 -14.01 -17.05
C HIS A 2 16.05 -13.44 -16.22
N ALA A 3 15.87 -13.95 -15.00
CA ALA A 3 15.00 -13.32 -14.02
C ALA A 3 15.59 -11.95 -13.66
N PHE A 4 14.75 -10.92 -13.68
CA PHE A 4 15.05 -9.56 -13.29
C PHE A 4 15.54 -9.53 -11.82
N CYS A 5 16.83 -9.69 -11.62
CA CYS A 5 17.48 -9.54 -10.33
C CYS A 5 17.71 -8.03 -10.14
N CYS A 6 17.03 -7.42 -9.16
CA CYS A 6 17.40 -6.08 -8.69
C CYS A 6 18.89 -6.11 -8.31
N LYS A 7 19.59 -4.97 -8.38
CA LYS A 7 21.02 -4.88 -7.98
C LYS A 7 21.28 -5.37 -6.53
N THR A 8 20.23 -5.55 -5.73
CA THR A 8 20.23 -6.04 -4.36
C THR A 8 20.10 -7.56 -4.21
N GLY A 9 19.89 -8.34 -5.28
CA GLY A 9 19.78 -9.81 -5.21
C GLY A 9 18.39 -10.37 -4.92
N LEU A 10 17.40 -9.50 -4.68
CA LEU A 10 16.01 -9.87 -4.41
C LEU A 10 15.19 -9.99 -5.71
N PRO A 11 14.16 -10.87 -5.75
CA PRO A 11 13.22 -10.90 -6.86
C PRO A 11 12.56 -9.53 -7.01
N ALA A 12 12.44 -9.04 -8.25
CA ALA A 12 11.79 -7.77 -8.55
C ALA A 12 10.26 -7.88 -8.46
N GLU A 13 9.75 -8.25 -7.29
CA GLU A 13 8.32 -8.35 -6.97
C GLU A 13 7.94 -7.41 -5.83
N THR A 14 6.66 -7.04 -5.77
CA THR A 14 6.12 -6.30 -4.63
C THR A 14 5.20 -7.22 -3.87
N SER A 15 5.56 -7.58 -2.62
CA SER A 15 4.70 -8.37 -1.74
C SER A 15 4.14 -7.50 -0.63
N ILE A 16 2.83 -7.58 -0.42
CA ILE A 16 2.11 -6.91 0.65
C ILE A 16 1.41 -8.01 1.45
N GLU A 17 1.88 -8.24 2.67
CA GLU A 17 1.37 -9.29 3.54
C GLU A 17 0.11 -8.87 4.32
N ARG A 18 -0.30 -9.71 5.28
CA ARG A 18 -1.55 -9.53 6.05
C ARG A 18 -1.49 -8.30 6.96
N TYR A 19 -2.63 -7.62 7.10
CA TYR A 19 -2.80 -6.47 8.01
C TYR A 19 -1.82 -5.31 7.76
N VAL A 20 -1.40 -5.14 6.51
CA VAL A 20 -0.60 -3.99 6.09
C VAL A 20 -1.52 -2.82 5.73
N THR A 21 -1.26 -1.66 6.32
CA THR A 21 -1.96 -0.42 5.96
C THR A 21 -1.05 0.45 5.12
N ILE A 22 -1.47 0.75 3.89
CA ILE A 22 -0.76 1.65 2.99
C ILE A 22 -1.42 3.03 3.01
N GLY A 23 -0.67 4.04 3.44
CA GLY A 23 -1.12 5.42 3.48
C GLY A 23 -1.38 6.00 2.10
N ALA A 24 -2.22 7.03 2.04
CA ALA A 24 -2.55 7.75 0.81
C ALA A 24 -1.29 8.28 0.12
N TYR A 25 -1.28 8.24 -1.22
CA TYR A 25 -0.16 8.70 -2.06
C TYR A 25 1.18 7.99 -1.82
N SER A 26 1.15 6.73 -1.35
CA SER A 26 2.38 5.94 -1.23
C SER A 26 2.84 5.41 -2.58
N LEU A 27 4.16 5.41 -2.80
CA LEU A 27 4.81 4.84 -3.98
C LEU A 27 5.60 3.61 -3.59
N LEU A 28 5.24 2.45 -4.13
CA LEU A 28 5.87 1.17 -3.87
C LEU A 28 6.56 0.66 -5.14
N ARG A 29 7.85 0.33 -5.05
CA ARG A 29 8.61 -0.21 -6.18
C ARG A 29 9.47 -1.39 -5.73
N SER A 30 9.10 -2.60 -6.17
CA SER A 30 9.81 -3.86 -5.90
C SER A 30 10.24 -3.99 -4.43
N CYS A 31 9.26 -3.95 -3.53
CA CYS A 31 9.46 -3.98 -2.09
C CYS A 31 8.68 -5.12 -1.44
N THR A 32 9.24 -5.66 -0.36
CA THR A 32 8.57 -6.69 0.46
C THR A 32 8.13 -6.05 1.76
N ILE A 33 6.83 -6.11 2.05
CA ILE A 33 6.25 -5.59 3.27
C ILE A 33 5.68 -6.76 4.05
N GLU A 34 6.27 -7.04 5.20
CA GLU A 34 5.85 -8.10 6.12
C GLU A 34 4.50 -7.79 6.82
N PRO A 35 3.91 -8.77 7.53
CA PRO A 35 2.61 -8.57 8.16
C PRO A 35 2.61 -7.44 9.20
N GLU A 36 1.44 -6.86 9.43
CA GLU A 36 1.21 -5.88 10.50
C GLU A 36 2.14 -4.67 10.42
N VAL A 37 2.22 -4.06 9.24
CA VAL A 37 3.01 -2.85 8.99
C VAL A 37 2.10 -1.68 8.66
N ILE A 38 2.46 -0.49 9.16
CA ILE A 38 1.80 0.77 8.76
C ILE A 38 2.78 1.59 7.92
N ILE A 39 2.39 1.88 6.68
CA ILE A 39 3.09 2.80 5.79
C ILE A 39 2.38 4.15 5.85
N GLY A 40 3.06 5.18 6.35
CA GLY A 40 2.52 6.53 6.44
C GLY A 40 2.16 7.12 5.08
N GLN A 41 1.36 8.18 5.08
CA GLN A 41 0.97 8.90 3.87
C GLN A 41 2.19 9.47 3.14
N HIS A 42 2.15 9.55 1.82
CA HIS A 42 3.22 10.12 0.99
C HIS A 42 4.58 9.41 1.18
N SER A 43 4.56 8.13 1.56
CA SER A 43 5.79 7.34 1.72
C SER A 43 6.27 6.78 0.39
N ILE A 44 7.59 6.68 0.22
CA ILE A 44 8.22 6.17 -1.00
C ILE A 44 9.13 5.01 -0.62
N LEU A 45 8.82 3.80 -1.09
CA LEU A 45 9.63 2.60 -0.92
C LEU A 45 10.34 2.27 -2.22
N MET A 46 11.68 2.28 -2.19
CA MET A 46 12.51 2.00 -3.34
C MET A 46 12.90 0.53 -3.46
N GLU A 47 13.48 0.16 -4.60
CA GLU A 47 13.77 -1.21 -4.98
C GLU A 47 14.57 -1.99 -3.92
N GLY A 48 14.09 -3.20 -3.60
CA GLY A 48 14.73 -4.09 -2.64
C GLY A 48 14.60 -3.64 -1.18
N SER A 49 13.71 -2.69 -0.87
CA SER A 49 13.40 -2.39 0.53
C SER A 49 12.59 -3.52 1.16
N LEU A 50 13.02 -3.96 2.34
CA LEU A 50 12.29 -4.91 3.18
C LEU A 50 11.79 -4.18 4.42
N VAL A 51 10.49 -4.23 4.67
CA VAL A 51 9.90 -3.70 5.89
C VAL A 51 9.42 -4.88 6.72
N GLU A 52 10.06 -5.08 7.87
CA GLU A 52 9.75 -6.21 8.75
C GLU A 52 8.48 -5.98 9.57
N THR A 53 8.03 -7.05 10.22
CA THR A 53 6.77 -7.14 10.97
C THR A 53 6.69 -6.07 12.07
N HIS A 54 5.48 -5.55 12.32
CA HIS A 54 5.22 -4.53 13.35
C HIS A 54 6.01 -3.22 13.16
N SER A 55 6.39 -2.87 11.93
CA SER A 55 7.07 -1.60 11.66
C SER A 55 6.09 -0.48 11.32
N ILE A 56 6.44 0.75 11.68
CA ILE A 56 5.66 1.94 11.32
C ILE A 56 6.54 2.96 10.60
N LEU A 57 6.14 3.35 9.39
CA LEU A 57 6.69 4.50 8.69
C LEU A 57 5.82 5.73 8.94
N GLU A 58 6.44 6.84 9.37
CA GLU A 58 5.74 8.13 9.44
C GLU A 58 5.43 8.68 8.05
N ALA A 59 4.55 9.68 8.00
CA ALA A 59 4.22 10.37 6.76
C ALA A 59 5.45 11.03 6.12
N GLY A 60 5.56 10.95 4.79
CA GLY A 60 6.67 11.51 4.02
C GLY A 60 7.98 10.73 4.13
N SER A 61 7.94 9.49 4.62
CA SER A 61 9.14 8.65 4.76
C SER A 61 9.62 8.11 3.42
N VAL A 62 10.91 8.26 3.12
CA VAL A 62 11.51 7.76 1.88
C VAL A 62 12.55 6.70 2.18
N VAL A 63 12.22 5.44 1.88
CA VAL A 63 13.08 4.28 2.12
C VAL A 63 14.03 4.09 0.93
N PRO A 64 15.36 4.22 1.14
CA PRO A 64 16.34 4.04 0.08
C PRO A 64 16.41 2.58 -0.40
N PRO A 65 17.00 2.32 -1.59
CA PRO A 65 16.97 1.00 -2.19
C PRO A 65 17.85 0.03 -1.39
N GLY A 66 17.39 -1.21 -1.22
CA GLY A 66 18.09 -2.23 -0.43
C GLY A 66 18.07 -1.99 1.08
N ARG A 67 17.28 -1.03 1.59
CA ARG A 67 17.19 -0.77 3.03
C ARG A 67 16.22 -1.74 3.70
N ILE A 68 16.68 -2.32 4.80
CA ILE A 68 15.87 -3.16 5.68
C ILE A 68 15.42 -2.29 6.87
N ILE A 69 14.13 -2.31 7.16
CA ILE A 69 13.51 -1.69 8.33
C ILE A 69 13.25 -2.81 9.34
N PRO A 70 13.95 -2.82 10.49
CA PRO A 70 13.78 -3.84 11.51
C PRO A 70 12.41 -3.83 12.16
N SER A 71 12.02 -4.99 12.68
CA SER A 71 10.75 -5.23 13.34
C SER A 71 10.54 -4.34 14.57
N GLY A 72 9.32 -3.82 14.75
CA GLY A 72 8.96 -3.04 15.94
C GLY A 72 9.58 -1.64 16.00
N GLU A 73 10.10 -1.11 14.90
CA GLU A 73 10.70 0.22 14.83
C GLU A 73 9.80 1.25 14.15
N LEU A 74 9.92 2.50 14.59
CA LEU A 74 9.32 3.67 13.95
C LEU A 74 10.39 4.44 13.18
N TRP A 75 10.14 4.63 11.89
CA TRP A 75 11.05 5.32 10.97
C TRP A 75 10.39 6.53 10.35
N ALA A 76 11.16 7.60 10.17
CA ALA A 76 10.67 8.86 9.61
C ALA A 76 11.70 9.56 8.74
N GLY A 77 11.21 10.44 7.85
CA GLY A 77 12.01 11.40 7.10
C GLY A 77 12.44 10.97 5.70
N ASN A 78 13.10 11.89 5.01
CA ASN A 78 13.61 11.70 3.65
C ASN A 78 15.10 12.08 3.61
N PRO A 79 16.04 11.10 3.64
CA PRO A 79 15.83 9.65 3.67
C PRO A 79 15.35 9.14 5.05
N ALA A 80 14.67 7.99 5.06
CA ALA A 80 14.10 7.38 6.26
C ALA A 80 15.19 7.03 7.27
N LYS A 81 14.99 7.47 8.52
CA LYS A 81 15.88 7.22 9.65
C LYS A 81 15.08 6.63 10.81
N PHE A 82 15.77 5.81 11.60
CA PHE A 82 15.24 5.33 12.86
C PHE A 82 14.95 6.52 13.79
N VAL A 83 13.76 6.52 14.39
CA VAL A 83 13.35 7.53 15.35
C VAL A 83 13.30 6.92 16.75
N ARG A 84 12.54 5.84 16.90
CA ARG A 84 12.34 5.14 18.18
C ARG A 84 11.80 3.73 17.96
N THR A 85 11.85 2.91 19.00
CA THR A 85 11.11 1.65 19.05
C THR A 85 9.64 1.91 19.35
N LEU A 86 8.77 1.05 18.84
CA LEU A 86 7.34 1.08 19.11
C LEU A 86 7.02 0.56 20.50
N THR A 87 5.96 1.11 21.08
CA THR A 87 5.37 0.61 22.31
C THR A 87 4.45 -0.57 22.01
N HIS A 88 4.21 -1.42 23.01
CA HIS A 88 3.32 -2.58 22.86
C HIS A 88 1.89 -2.18 22.51
N GLU A 89 1.42 -1.03 23.01
CA GLU A 89 0.10 -0.49 22.70
C GLU A 89 -0.05 -0.16 21.21
N GLU A 90 0.98 0.48 20.62
CA GLU A 90 1.00 0.81 19.19
C GLU A 90 1.02 -0.45 18.33
N THR A 91 1.81 -1.46 18.70
CA THR A 91 1.84 -2.75 18.01
C THR A 91 0.47 -3.42 17.97
N LEU A 92 -0.28 -3.38 19.08
CA LEU A 92 -1.63 -3.93 19.16
C LEU A 92 -2.67 -3.10 18.40
N GLU A 93 -2.38 -1.84 18.11
CA GLU A 93 -3.27 -0.95 17.37
C GLU A 93 -3.20 -1.18 15.85
N ILE A 94 -2.06 -1.64 15.33
CA ILE A 94 -1.86 -1.93 13.90
C ILE A 94 -2.97 -2.82 13.30
N PRO A 95 -3.26 -4.02 13.84
CA PRO A 95 -4.31 -4.86 13.28
C PRO A 95 -5.71 -4.26 13.46
N LYS A 96 -5.96 -3.49 14.53
CA LYS A 96 -7.25 -2.83 14.76
C LYS A 96 -7.53 -1.79 13.67
N LEU A 97 -6.51 -1.03 13.30
CA LEU A 97 -6.60 -0.03 12.25
C LEU A 97 -6.85 -0.68 10.88
N ALA A 98 -6.18 -1.79 10.58
CA ALA A 98 -6.42 -2.55 9.35
C ALA A 98 -7.86 -3.08 9.25
N VAL A 99 -8.43 -3.60 10.35
CA VAL A 99 -9.83 -4.05 10.40
C VAL A 99 -10.80 -2.88 10.22
N ALA A 100 -10.55 -1.74 10.87
CA ALA A 100 -11.40 -0.56 10.73
C ALA A 100 -11.45 -0.04 9.28
N ILE A 101 -10.31 -0.04 8.57
CA ILE A 101 -10.25 0.33 7.15
C ILE A 101 -10.99 -0.70 6.29
N ASN A 102 -10.89 -1.98 6.61
CA ASN A 102 -11.62 -3.03 5.91
C ASN A 102 -13.14 -2.89 6.08
N ASP A 103 -13.62 -2.51 7.27
CA ASP A 103 -15.04 -2.24 7.51
C ASP A 103 -15.52 -1.03 6.69
N LEU A 104 -14.74 0.05 6.66
CA LEU A 104 -15.04 1.21 5.80
C LEU A 104 -15.06 0.81 4.31
N SER A 105 -14.11 -0.03 3.89
CA SER A 105 -14.08 -0.56 2.52
C SER A 105 -15.31 -1.41 2.21
N ARG A 106 -15.84 -2.15 3.19
CA ARG A 106 -17.08 -2.92 3.02
C ARG A 106 -18.29 -2.01 2.87
N ASP A 107 -18.37 -0.92 3.64
CA ASP A 107 -19.45 0.05 3.52
C ASP A 107 -19.46 0.68 2.12
N HIS A 108 -18.29 1.11 1.64
CA HIS A 108 -18.16 1.63 0.27
C HIS A 108 -18.49 0.56 -0.78
N TYR A 109 -18.04 -0.68 -0.58
CA TYR A 109 -18.37 -1.78 -1.50
C TYR A 109 -19.89 -2.00 -1.62
N ASN A 110 -20.65 -1.82 -0.54
CA ASN A 110 -22.11 -1.95 -0.56
C ASN A 110 -22.83 -0.84 -1.34
N GLU A 111 -22.18 0.31 -1.53
CA GLU A 111 -22.72 1.40 -2.36
C GLU A 111 -22.62 1.08 -3.86
N PHE A 112 -21.68 0.22 -4.26
CA PHE A 112 -21.46 -0.14 -5.65
C PHE A 112 -22.20 -1.42 -6.04
N LEU A 113 -22.94 -1.33 -7.14
CA LEU A 113 -23.54 -2.50 -7.79
C LEU A 113 -22.50 -3.22 -8.67
N PRO A 114 -22.67 -4.54 -8.94
CA PRO A 114 -21.78 -5.30 -9.81
C PRO A 114 -21.65 -4.74 -11.23
N TYR A 115 -22.69 -4.06 -11.72
CA TYR A 115 -22.72 -3.43 -13.04
C TYR A 115 -23.07 -1.95 -12.90
N SER A 116 -22.35 -1.10 -13.64
CA SER A 116 -22.67 0.32 -13.72
C SER A 116 -23.81 0.58 -14.72
N THR A 117 -24.54 1.67 -14.53
CA THR A 117 -25.63 2.11 -15.43
C THR A 117 -25.14 2.89 -16.66
N ILE A 118 -23.82 2.95 -16.87
CA ILE A 118 -23.17 3.75 -17.93
C ILE A 118 -23.64 3.33 -19.33
N TYR A 119 -23.98 2.05 -19.54
CA TYR A 119 -24.45 1.56 -20.84
C TYR A 119 -25.71 2.28 -21.33
N LEU A 120 -26.62 2.66 -20.43
CA LEU A 120 -27.85 3.39 -20.79
C LEU A 120 -27.52 4.79 -21.33
N GLU A 121 -26.49 5.44 -20.79
CA GLU A 121 -26.04 6.74 -21.29
C GLU A 121 -25.34 6.61 -22.63
N VAL A 122 -24.53 5.57 -22.81
CA VAL A 122 -23.90 5.24 -24.09
C VAL A 122 -24.94 4.96 -25.17
N GLU A 123 -26.02 4.24 -24.86
CA GLU A 123 -27.12 3.97 -25.80
C GLU A 123 -27.87 5.24 -26.18
N LYS A 124 -28.18 6.12 -25.21
CA LYS A 124 -28.77 7.43 -25.48
C LYS A 124 -27.88 8.27 -26.39
N PHE A 125 -26.57 8.23 -26.16
CA PHE A 125 -25.58 8.96 -26.95
C PHE A 125 -25.42 8.39 -28.37
N LYS A 126 -25.42 7.06 -28.55
CA LYS A 126 -25.42 6.43 -29.88
C LYS A 126 -26.68 6.80 -30.67
N LYS A 127 -27.83 6.82 -29.99
CA LYS A 127 -29.11 7.22 -30.59
C LYS A 127 -29.13 8.68 -31.03
N SER A 128 -28.51 9.61 -30.28
CA SER A 128 -28.40 11.01 -30.70
C SER A 128 -27.44 11.22 -31.88
N LEU A 129 -26.43 10.37 -32.03
CA LEU A 129 -25.49 10.37 -33.17
C LEU A 129 -26.05 9.70 -34.43
N GLY A 130 -27.26 9.13 -34.39
CA GLY A 130 -27.86 8.42 -35.52
C GLY A 130 -27.16 7.10 -35.88
N ILE A 131 -26.31 6.58 -35.00
CA ILE A 131 -25.68 5.27 -35.14
C ILE A 131 -26.67 4.25 -34.59
N SER A 132 -27.50 3.71 -35.47
CA SER A 132 -28.37 2.58 -35.15
C SER A 132 -27.51 1.38 -34.75
N VAL A 133 -27.74 0.86 -33.53
CA VAL A 133 -27.28 -0.47 -33.12
C VAL A 133 -28.10 -1.52 -33.87
#